data_AF-A0A2N9GHA5-F1
#
_entry.id   AF-A0A2N9GHA5-F1
#
_cell.length_a   1.000
_cell.length_b   1.000
_cell.length_c   1.000
_cell.angle_alpha   90.00
_cell.angle_beta   90.00
_cell.angle_gamma   90.00
#
_symmetry.space_group_name_H-M   'P 1'
#
loop_
_entity.id
_entity.type
_entity.pdbx_description
1 polymer ?
#
loop_
_entity_poly.entity_id
_entity_poly.type
_entity_poly.pdbx_seq_one_letter_code
_entity_poly.pdbx_strand_id
1 'polypeptide(L)'
;MQTRVFIVHMLTDLGSRLFTKAKEFGLMSEGYVWIMTSGMTNSIDSMESSVRDSMQGVLGVRTYIPRTTELENFTIRWKTKFQQHNPTILNAELNVIGLWAYDATLALADIVEKVGTTNFNFEKRTNSSNLTDLETIKVSQNGPKLRKALRGTRFRGLAGEFRLDNGQLQSSTFQIINVNGNGERVIAFWTPENGLVRKLNSTNTSSYSTSKKNLGPIIWPGDSSSVPKGWEIPTSGKKLRIGVPVKDGFSEFVKVTHDPSTNTTQVTGYSIDVFNTVMEALPYAVSYEFIPFAKPNGESAGTYDEMVYQVYLGNFDAVAGDTTIIANRSNFVDFTTPYTESGVTMVVPIKDNESKNAWVFLKPLTLDLWITSGCFFVFIGFVVWVLEHRINEEFRGPPLHEIGTSLWYSFSTLIFAQRKSPSP
;
A
#
# COMPACT_ATOMS: atom_id res chain seq x y z
N MET A 1 10.46 -4.79 -11.19
CA MET A 1 9.10 -5.38 -11.10
C MET A 1 8.59 -5.60 -12.51
N GLN A 2 8.01 -6.76 -12.79
CA GLN A 2 7.43 -7.03 -14.10
C GLN A 2 5.91 -7.10 -13.96
N THR A 3 5.20 -6.23 -14.68
CA THR A 3 3.73 -6.25 -14.74
C THR A 3 3.29 -7.56 -15.39
N ARG A 4 2.35 -8.24 -14.74
CA ARG A 4 1.77 -9.51 -15.22
C ARG A 4 0.28 -9.42 -15.50
N VAL A 5 -0.28 -8.21 -15.52
CA VAL A 5 -1.67 -7.94 -15.91
C VAL A 5 -1.71 -7.40 -17.32
N PHE A 6 -2.43 -8.06 -18.20
CA PHE A 6 -2.55 -7.70 -19.61
C PHE A 6 -4.01 -7.57 -20.02
N ILE A 7 -4.33 -6.47 -20.68
CA ILE A 7 -5.63 -6.25 -21.33
C ILE A 7 -5.42 -6.41 -22.84
N VAL A 8 -6.17 -7.33 -23.45
CA VAL A 8 -6.03 -7.69 -24.85
C VAL A 8 -7.19 -7.11 -25.65
N HIS A 9 -6.87 -6.11 -26.47
CA HIS A 9 -7.78 -5.47 -27.41
C HIS A 9 -7.21 -5.55 -28.82
N MET A 10 -7.59 -6.59 -29.56
CA MET A 10 -7.16 -6.83 -30.93
C MET A 10 -8.14 -7.75 -31.66
N LEU A 11 -7.94 -7.90 -32.97
CA LEU A 11 -8.67 -8.85 -33.81
C LEU A 11 -8.37 -10.29 -33.37
N THR A 12 -9.36 -11.17 -33.54
CA THR A 12 -9.30 -12.60 -33.19
C THR A 12 -8.02 -13.27 -33.70
N ASP A 13 -7.65 -13.08 -34.96
CA ASP A 13 -6.47 -13.73 -35.57
C ASP A 13 -5.15 -13.32 -34.90
N LEU A 14 -5.02 -12.05 -34.54
CA LEU A 14 -3.84 -11.53 -33.82
C LEU A 14 -3.83 -12.02 -32.37
N GLY A 15 -5.00 -12.03 -31.73
CA GLY A 15 -5.19 -12.55 -30.38
C GLY A 15 -4.81 -14.04 -30.28
N SER A 16 -5.23 -14.84 -31.25
CA SER A 16 -4.87 -16.25 -31.36
C SER A 16 -3.35 -16.46 -31.40
N ARG A 17 -2.65 -15.67 -32.23
CA ARG A 17 -1.18 -15.72 -32.30
C ARG A 17 -0.52 -15.25 -31.01
N LEU A 18 -1.06 -14.21 -30.38
CA LEU A 18 -0.57 -13.67 -29.12
C LEU A 18 -0.60 -14.72 -28.02
N PHE A 19 -1.74 -15.39 -27.77
CA PHE A 19 -1.86 -16.36 -26.69
C PHE A 19 -1.02 -17.61 -26.92
N THR A 20 -0.93 -18.07 -28.16
CA THR A 20 -0.03 -19.18 -28.53
C THR A 20 1.41 -18.83 -28.17
N LYS A 21 1.88 -17.63 -28.53
CA LYS A 21 3.23 -17.16 -28.15
C LYS A 21 3.38 -16.90 -26.65
N ALA A 22 2.38 -16.34 -25.99
CA ALA A 22 2.39 -16.12 -24.56
C ALA A 22 2.58 -17.44 -23.79
N LYS A 23 1.89 -18.51 -24.22
CA LYS A 23 2.06 -19.84 -23.65
C LYS A 23 3.46 -20.41 -23.92
N GLU A 24 3.97 -20.30 -25.14
CA GLU A 24 5.35 -20.73 -25.48
C GLU A 24 6.41 -20.04 -24.61
N PHE A 25 6.23 -18.75 -24.32
CA PHE A 25 7.15 -17.96 -23.48
C PHE A 25 6.87 -18.10 -21.96
N GLY A 26 5.95 -18.97 -21.55
CA GLY A 26 5.63 -19.18 -20.13
C GLY A 26 4.84 -18.04 -19.48
N LEU A 27 4.28 -17.10 -20.25
CA LEU A 27 3.47 -15.98 -19.76
C LEU A 27 2.01 -16.38 -19.43
N MET A 28 1.72 -17.67 -19.49
CA MET A 28 0.44 -18.30 -19.13
C MET A 28 0.57 -19.17 -17.86
N SER A 29 1.64 -18.98 -17.08
CA SER A 29 1.86 -19.64 -15.80
C SER A 29 1.12 -18.95 -14.65
N GLU A 30 1.21 -19.54 -13.45
CA GLU A 30 0.75 -18.90 -12.22
C GLU A 30 1.35 -17.50 -12.05
N GLY A 31 0.56 -16.57 -11.49
CA GLY A 31 0.94 -15.17 -11.29
C GLY A 31 0.54 -14.21 -12.42
N TYR A 32 0.10 -14.71 -13.58
CA TYR A 32 -0.35 -13.91 -14.72
C TYR A 32 -1.86 -13.64 -14.71
N VAL A 33 -2.26 -12.49 -15.25
CA VAL A 33 -3.65 -12.08 -15.43
C VAL A 33 -3.84 -11.57 -16.85
N TRP A 34 -4.82 -12.13 -17.56
CA TRP A 34 -5.15 -11.76 -18.92
C TRP A 34 -6.64 -11.46 -19.02
N ILE A 35 -6.98 -10.33 -19.62
CA ILE A 35 -8.37 -9.87 -19.78
C ILE A 35 -8.62 -9.54 -21.25
N MET A 36 -9.55 -10.25 -21.87
CA MET A 36 -10.00 -10.08 -23.24
C MET A 36 -11.16 -9.10 -23.30
N THR A 37 -11.07 -8.14 -24.22
CA THR A 37 -12.20 -7.24 -24.53
C THR A 37 -13.28 -7.94 -25.35
N SER A 38 -14.46 -7.30 -25.47
CA SER A 38 -15.60 -7.84 -26.22
C SER A 38 -15.34 -8.07 -27.69
N GLY A 39 -14.52 -7.26 -28.34
CA GLY A 39 -14.15 -7.46 -29.74
C GLY A 39 -13.59 -8.86 -30.00
N MET A 40 -12.80 -9.39 -29.07
CA MET A 40 -12.19 -10.72 -29.20
C MET A 40 -13.04 -11.82 -28.57
N THR A 41 -13.57 -11.57 -27.36
CA THR A 41 -14.35 -12.57 -26.61
C THR A 41 -15.66 -12.94 -27.35
N ASN A 42 -16.24 -12.02 -28.12
CA ASN A 42 -17.43 -12.29 -28.93
C ASN A 42 -17.20 -13.32 -30.05
N SER A 43 -15.95 -13.61 -30.39
CA SER A 43 -15.55 -14.56 -31.44
C SER A 43 -14.75 -15.74 -30.87
N ILE A 44 -14.76 -15.95 -29.55
CA ILE A 44 -13.97 -17.00 -28.90
C ILE A 44 -14.39 -18.40 -29.34
N ASP A 45 -15.68 -18.61 -29.62
CA ASP A 45 -16.22 -19.90 -30.03
C ASP A 45 -15.74 -20.31 -31.43
N SER A 46 -15.42 -19.32 -32.28
CA SER A 46 -14.86 -19.53 -33.62
C SER A 46 -13.35 -19.82 -33.65
N MET A 47 -12.67 -19.73 -32.50
CA MET A 47 -11.25 -20.03 -32.40
C MET A 47 -11.00 -21.55 -32.39
N GLU A 48 -9.89 -21.98 -32.98
CA GLU A 48 -9.44 -23.37 -32.91
C GLU A 48 -9.26 -23.82 -31.44
N SER A 49 -9.52 -25.11 -31.18
CA SER A 49 -9.33 -25.68 -29.84
C SER A 49 -7.91 -25.50 -29.30
N SER A 50 -6.91 -25.65 -30.17
CA SER A 50 -5.49 -25.43 -29.85
C SER A 50 -5.20 -24.02 -29.31
N VAL A 51 -5.90 -23.02 -29.84
CA VAL A 51 -5.80 -21.62 -29.40
C VAL A 51 -6.53 -21.44 -28.07
N ARG A 52 -7.72 -22.03 -27.91
CA ARG A 52 -8.47 -21.98 -26.64
C ARG A 52 -7.70 -22.67 -25.50
N ASP A 53 -6.96 -23.72 -25.81
CA ASP A 53 -6.02 -24.40 -24.91
C ASP A 53 -4.81 -23.54 -24.54
N SER A 54 -4.47 -22.53 -25.35
CA SER A 54 -3.35 -21.62 -25.03
C SER A 54 -3.74 -20.50 -24.06
N MET A 55 -5.04 -20.22 -23.91
CA MET A 55 -5.60 -19.14 -23.10
C MET A 55 -6.28 -19.63 -21.82
N GLN A 56 -5.75 -20.69 -21.20
CA GLN A 56 -6.27 -21.21 -19.94
C GLN A 56 -6.18 -20.16 -18.82
N GLY A 57 -7.29 -19.96 -18.11
CA GLY A 57 -7.42 -19.00 -17.02
C GLY A 57 -7.61 -17.53 -17.46
N VAL A 58 -7.72 -17.27 -18.77
CA VAL A 58 -8.01 -15.92 -19.28
C VAL A 58 -9.44 -15.51 -18.96
N LEU A 59 -9.62 -14.24 -18.59
CA LEU A 59 -10.94 -13.63 -18.42
C LEU A 59 -11.38 -12.96 -19.71
N GLY A 60 -12.66 -13.09 -20.06
CA GLY A 60 -13.24 -12.43 -21.22
C GLY A 60 -14.53 -11.71 -20.90
N VAL A 61 -14.77 -10.60 -21.58
CA VAL A 61 -16.05 -9.88 -21.52
C VAL A 61 -16.72 -10.04 -22.87
N ARG A 62 -17.90 -10.66 -22.97
CA ARG A 62 -18.66 -10.80 -24.22
C ARG A 62 -20.08 -10.26 -24.09
N THR A 63 -20.69 -9.89 -25.21
CA THR A 63 -22.08 -9.44 -25.23
C THR A 63 -23.01 -10.60 -24.89
N TYR A 64 -23.92 -10.41 -23.93
CA TYR A 64 -24.95 -11.38 -23.60
C TYR A 64 -26.12 -11.25 -24.56
N ILE A 65 -26.49 -12.36 -25.18
CA ILE A 65 -27.70 -12.48 -25.99
C ILE A 65 -28.64 -13.45 -25.27
N PRO A 66 -29.87 -13.02 -24.91
CA PRO A 66 -30.86 -13.91 -24.34
C PRO A 66 -31.17 -15.07 -25.28
N ARG A 67 -31.16 -16.30 -24.75
CA ARG A 67 -31.62 -17.45 -25.52
C ARG A 67 -33.15 -17.38 -25.66
N THR A 68 -33.62 -17.33 -26.89
CA THR A 68 -35.05 -17.39 -27.22
C THR A 68 -35.28 -18.44 -28.31
N THR A 69 -36.49 -18.98 -28.37
CA THR A 69 -36.88 -19.97 -29.37
C THR A 69 -36.72 -19.42 -30.79
N GLU A 70 -36.96 -18.12 -31.01
CA GLU A 70 -36.76 -17.47 -32.31
C GLU A 70 -35.30 -17.46 -32.72
N LEU A 71 -34.39 -17.18 -31.78
CA LEU A 71 -32.95 -17.21 -32.03
C LEU A 71 -32.48 -18.63 -32.36
N GLU A 72 -32.93 -19.64 -31.62
CA GLU A 72 -32.57 -21.04 -31.87
C GLU A 72 -33.03 -21.49 -33.26
N ASN A 73 -34.29 -21.23 -33.61
CA ASN A 73 -34.83 -21.52 -34.93
C ASN A 73 -34.07 -20.77 -36.05
N PHE A 74 -33.72 -19.51 -35.81
CA PHE A 74 -32.93 -18.71 -36.75
C PHE A 74 -31.53 -19.31 -36.94
N THR A 75 -30.83 -19.66 -35.87
CA THR A 75 -29.48 -20.24 -35.93
C THR A 75 -29.47 -21.56 -36.69
N ILE A 76 -30.46 -22.44 -36.46
CA ILE A 76 -30.60 -23.70 -37.22
C ILE A 76 -30.79 -23.39 -38.71
N ARG A 77 -31.74 -22.51 -39.04
CA ARG A 77 -32.01 -22.14 -40.43
C ARG A 77 -30.81 -21.49 -41.12
N TRP A 78 -30.10 -20.62 -40.40
CA TRP A 78 -28.91 -19.95 -40.90
C TRP A 78 -27.79 -20.95 -41.18
N LYS A 79 -27.50 -21.86 -40.24
CA LYS A 79 -26.47 -22.91 -40.42
C LYS A 79 -26.76 -23.78 -41.64
N THR A 80 -28.00 -24.23 -41.81
CA THR A 80 -28.41 -25.04 -42.96
C THR A 80 -28.18 -24.29 -44.29
N LYS A 81 -28.62 -23.03 -44.39
CA LYS A 81 -28.43 -22.23 -45.60
C LYS A 81 -26.96 -21.89 -45.85
N PHE A 82 -26.21 -21.58 -44.80
CA PHE A 82 -24.80 -21.25 -44.90
C PHE A 82 -23.99 -22.44 -45.45
N GLN A 83 -24.24 -23.64 -44.93
CA GLN A 83 -23.59 -24.88 -45.39
C GLN A 83 -23.90 -25.18 -46.85
N GLN A 84 -25.13 -24.95 -47.31
CA GLN A 84 -25.52 -25.16 -48.71
C GLN A 84 -24.70 -24.28 -49.68
N HIS A 85 -24.40 -23.04 -49.28
CA HIS A 85 -23.63 -22.11 -50.11
C HIS A 85 -22.11 -22.21 -49.88
N ASN A 86 -21.68 -22.76 -48.74
CA ASN A 86 -20.27 -22.90 -48.37
C ASN A 86 -19.97 -24.33 -47.90
N PRO A 87 -19.96 -25.33 -48.82
CA PRO A 87 -19.85 -26.74 -48.44
C PRO A 87 -18.55 -27.11 -47.72
N THR A 88 -17.49 -26.32 -47.91
CA THR A 88 -16.15 -26.55 -47.34
C THR A 88 -15.99 -26.05 -45.91
N ILE A 89 -16.85 -25.12 -45.46
CA ILE A 89 -16.80 -24.58 -44.10
C ILE A 89 -17.69 -25.45 -43.22
N LEU A 90 -17.10 -26.17 -42.28
CA LEU A 90 -17.83 -27.00 -41.32
C LEU A 90 -18.10 -26.21 -40.03
N ASN A 91 -19.28 -26.42 -39.44
CA ASN A 91 -19.66 -25.85 -38.15
C ASN A 91 -19.54 -24.32 -38.05
N ALA A 92 -19.91 -23.60 -39.10
CA ALA A 92 -19.95 -22.14 -39.07
C ALA A 92 -20.76 -21.63 -37.87
N GLU A 93 -20.18 -20.68 -37.16
CA GLU A 93 -20.81 -20.07 -35.99
C GLU A 93 -21.27 -18.66 -36.28
N LEU A 94 -22.43 -18.33 -35.72
CA LEU A 94 -23.03 -17.01 -35.82
C LEU A 94 -22.75 -16.25 -34.53
N ASN A 95 -21.82 -15.30 -34.58
CA ASN A 95 -21.50 -14.44 -33.45
C ASN A 95 -22.50 -13.28 -33.32
N VAL A 96 -22.34 -12.48 -32.26
CA VAL A 96 -23.19 -11.30 -32.00
C VAL A 96 -23.15 -10.27 -33.13
N ILE A 97 -22.04 -10.14 -33.84
CA ILE A 97 -21.90 -9.18 -34.96
C ILE A 97 -22.85 -9.58 -36.09
N GLY A 98 -22.94 -10.88 -36.41
CA GLY A 98 -23.89 -11.40 -37.39
C GLY A 98 -25.35 -11.17 -36.98
N LEU A 99 -25.67 -11.29 -35.68
CA LEU A 99 -27.00 -11.01 -35.16
C LEU A 99 -27.35 -9.52 -35.21
N TRP A 100 -26.39 -8.64 -34.90
CA TRP A 100 -26.57 -7.19 -35.07
C TRP A 100 -26.74 -6.80 -36.53
N ALA A 101 -26.03 -7.44 -37.47
CA ALA A 101 -26.23 -7.21 -38.89
C ALA A 101 -27.66 -7.60 -39.33
N TYR A 102 -28.18 -8.72 -38.82
CA TYR A 102 -29.56 -9.15 -39.07
C TYR A 102 -30.58 -8.14 -38.53
N ASP A 103 -30.45 -7.76 -37.25
CA ASP A 103 -31.37 -6.80 -36.62
C ASP A 103 -31.26 -5.40 -37.26
N ALA A 104 -30.06 -4.95 -37.63
CA ALA A 104 -29.87 -3.69 -38.34
C ALA A 104 -30.53 -3.70 -39.73
N THR A 105 -30.52 -4.84 -40.42
CA THR A 105 -31.19 -5.00 -41.73
C THR A 105 -32.71 -4.95 -41.57
N LEU A 106 -33.25 -5.60 -40.53
CA LEU A 106 -34.67 -5.50 -40.21
C LEU A 106 -35.08 -4.08 -39.83
N ALA A 107 -34.27 -3.39 -39.03
CA ALA A 107 -34.49 -2.00 -38.67
C ALA A 107 -34.53 -1.12 -39.93
N LEU A 108 -33.58 -1.32 -40.86
CA LEU A 108 -33.53 -0.56 -42.10
C LEU A 108 -34.75 -0.82 -42.99
N ALA A 109 -35.20 -2.07 -43.09
CA ALA A 109 -36.39 -2.44 -43.86
C ALA A 109 -37.65 -1.74 -43.30
N ASP A 110 -37.87 -1.81 -41.99
CA ASP A 110 -38.98 -1.15 -41.30
C ASP A 110 -38.94 0.38 -41.46
N ILE A 111 -37.75 0.99 -41.39
CA ILE A 111 -37.56 2.42 -41.61
C ILE A 111 -37.96 2.84 -43.02
N VAL A 112 -37.51 2.09 -44.04
CA VAL A 112 -37.80 2.39 -45.44
C VAL A 112 -39.30 2.21 -45.72
N GLU A 113 -39.92 1.17 -45.16
CA GLU A 113 -41.36 0.94 -45.27
C GLU A 113 -42.18 2.08 -44.64
N LYS A 114 -41.77 2.56 -43.45
CA LYS A 114 -42.43 3.69 -42.77
C LYS A 114 -42.28 5.02 -43.49
N VAL A 115 -41.12 5.30 -44.08
CA VAL A 115 -40.87 6.55 -44.80
C VAL A 115 -41.51 6.53 -46.20
N GLY A 116 -41.71 5.34 -46.75
CA GLY A 116 -42.22 5.12 -48.10
C GLY A 116 -41.14 5.26 -49.18
N THR A 117 -41.38 4.62 -50.32
CA THR A 117 -40.43 4.54 -51.44
C THR A 117 -40.65 5.59 -52.54
N THR A 118 -41.61 6.50 -52.35
CA THR A 118 -41.96 7.49 -53.37
C THR A 118 -41.13 8.77 -53.23
N ASN A 119 -40.49 9.19 -54.33
CA ASN A 119 -39.72 10.44 -54.53
C ASN A 119 -38.31 10.47 -53.91
N PHE A 120 -37.35 9.81 -54.57
CA PHE A 120 -35.92 9.96 -54.33
C PHE A 120 -35.37 11.25 -54.96
N ASN A 121 -35.81 12.41 -54.46
CA ASN A 121 -35.33 13.69 -54.94
C ASN A 121 -34.02 14.09 -54.23
N PHE A 122 -33.08 14.60 -55.01
CA PHE A 122 -31.77 15.05 -54.53
C PHE A 122 -31.57 16.51 -54.90
N GLU A 123 -31.25 17.33 -53.90
CA GLU A 123 -31.11 18.77 -54.04
C GLU A 123 -29.64 19.19 -53.94
N LYS A 124 -29.21 20.10 -54.81
CA LYS A 124 -27.86 20.66 -54.75
C LYS A 124 -27.88 21.86 -53.81
N ARG A 125 -27.01 21.87 -52.78
CA ARG A 125 -26.99 22.96 -51.78
C ARG A 125 -26.39 24.27 -52.29
N THR A 126 -25.49 24.25 -53.28
CA THR A 126 -24.75 25.43 -53.73
C THR A 126 -24.50 25.44 -55.24
N ASN A 127 -24.61 26.62 -55.85
CA ASN A 127 -24.22 26.94 -57.23
C ASN A 127 -22.87 27.69 -57.24
N SER A 128 -21.89 27.26 -56.44
CA SER A 128 -20.53 27.83 -56.50
C SER A 128 -19.77 27.26 -57.71
N SER A 129 -19.05 28.12 -58.41
CA SER A 129 -18.28 27.78 -59.62
C SER A 129 -16.90 27.18 -59.34
N ASN A 130 -16.48 27.15 -58.08
CA ASN A 130 -15.18 26.63 -57.65
C ASN A 130 -15.39 25.33 -56.87
N LEU A 131 -15.57 24.23 -57.59
CA LEU A 131 -15.93 22.94 -57.01
C LEU A 131 -14.65 22.16 -56.67
N THR A 132 -14.45 21.87 -55.39
CA THR A 132 -13.84 20.59 -55.01
C THR A 132 -14.89 19.49 -55.21
N ASP A 133 -14.49 18.28 -55.60
CA ASP A 133 -15.43 17.20 -55.99
C ASP A 133 -16.54 16.93 -54.96
N LEU A 134 -16.29 17.20 -53.67
CA LEU A 134 -17.24 16.98 -52.58
C LEU A 134 -18.44 17.96 -52.59
N GLU A 135 -18.30 19.17 -53.14
CA GLU A 135 -19.36 20.18 -53.23
C GLU A 135 -20.41 19.86 -54.31
N THR A 136 -20.12 18.90 -55.20
CA THR A 136 -21.06 18.44 -56.23
C THR A 136 -22.12 17.46 -55.70
N ILE A 137 -21.90 16.90 -54.50
CA ILE A 137 -22.74 15.84 -53.94
C ILE A 137 -24.12 16.40 -53.58
N LYS A 138 -25.15 15.91 -54.27
CA LYS A 138 -26.55 16.28 -53.99
C LYS A 138 -27.03 15.62 -52.71
N VAL A 139 -27.83 16.33 -51.92
CA VAL A 139 -28.38 15.84 -50.64
C VAL A 139 -29.79 15.30 -50.85
N SER A 140 -30.07 14.10 -50.33
CA SER A 140 -31.41 13.50 -50.41
C SER A 140 -32.41 14.27 -49.54
N GLN A 141 -33.56 14.63 -50.12
CA GLN A 141 -34.67 15.25 -49.39
C GLN A 141 -35.35 14.28 -48.41
N ASN A 142 -35.17 12.97 -48.60
CA ASN A 142 -35.70 11.95 -47.70
C ASN A 142 -34.78 11.69 -46.49
N GLY A 143 -33.52 12.16 -46.52
CA GLY A 143 -32.55 11.97 -45.44
C GLY A 143 -33.07 12.39 -44.05
N PRO A 144 -33.67 13.58 -43.88
CA PRO A 144 -34.25 13.99 -42.60
C PRO A 144 -35.40 13.08 -42.11
N LYS A 145 -36.24 12.59 -43.03
CA LYS A 145 -37.34 11.66 -42.70
C LYS A 145 -36.79 10.31 -42.26
N LEU A 146 -35.82 9.77 -42.99
CA LEU A 146 -35.10 8.53 -42.64
C LEU A 146 -34.42 8.65 -41.28
N ARG A 147 -33.72 9.76 -41.02
CA ARG A 147 -33.08 10.02 -39.71
C ARG A 147 -34.10 10.08 -38.58
N LYS A 148 -35.27 10.69 -38.81
CA LYS A 148 -36.35 10.76 -37.82
C LYS A 148 -36.93 9.37 -37.54
N ALA A 149 -37.17 8.57 -38.57
CA ALA A 149 -37.65 7.20 -38.44
C ALA A 149 -36.62 6.30 -37.73
N LEU A 150 -35.34 6.39 -38.08
CA LEU A 150 -34.24 5.67 -37.43
C LEU A 150 -34.18 5.95 -35.93
N ARG A 151 -34.30 7.22 -35.51
CA ARG A 151 -34.32 7.61 -34.08
C ARG A 151 -35.54 7.08 -33.33
N GLY A 152 -36.65 6.86 -34.03
CA GLY A 152 -37.89 6.32 -33.44
C GLY A 152 -37.99 4.79 -33.52
N THR A 153 -37.01 4.11 -34.12
CA THR A 153 -37.07 2.66 -34.34
C THR A 153 -36.77 1.93 -33.04
N ARG A 154 -37.74 1.12 -32.60
CA ARG A 154 -37.64 0.29 -31.40
C ARG A 154 -38.38 -1.02 -31.64
N PHE A 155 -37.70 -2.14 -31.48
CA PHE A 155 -38.31 -3.47 -31.54
C PHE A 155 -37.44 -4.49 -30.80
N ARG A 156 -37.97 -5.69 -30.60
CA ARG A 156 -37.22 -6.81 -30.05
C ARG A 156 -36.67 -7.65 -31.22
N GLY A 157 -35.37 -7.56 -31.46
CA GLY A 157 -34.65 -8.34 -32.45
C GLY A 157 -34.09 -9.64 -31.88
N LEU A 158 -33.26 -10.33 -32.67
CA LEU A 158 -32.60 -11.57 -32.27
C LEU A 158 -31.47 -11.33 -31.26
N ALA A 159 -30.81 -10.18 -31.32
CA ALA A 159 -29.74 -9.79 -30.38
C ALA A 159 -30.26 -9.13 -29.09
N GLY A 160 -31.59 -8.96 -28.95
CA GLY A 160 -32.23 -8.31 -27.80
C GLY A 160 -33.08 -7.10 -28.20
N GLU A 161 -33.22 -6.14 -27.29
CA GLU A 161 -33.94 -4.90 -27.59
C GLU A 161 -33.11 -4.00 -28.51
N PHE A 162 -33.61 -3.73 -29.71
CA PHE A 162 -33.01 -2.78 -30.62
C PHE A 162 -33.53 -1.37 -30.31
N ARG A 163 -32.64 -0.50 -29.82
CA ARG A 163 -32.94 0.92 -29.58
C ARG A 163 -31.68 1.75 -29.80
N LEU A 164 -31.81 2.84 -30.55
CA LEU A 164 -30.71 3.77 -30.83
C LEU A 164 -30.89 5.06 -30.05
N ASP A 165 -30.10 5.26 -29.00
CA ASP A 165 -30.06 6.54 -28.29
C ASP A 165 -28.88 7.38 -28.82
N ASN A 166 -29.18 8.59 -29.29
CA ASN A 166 -28.20 9.46 -29.96
C ASN A 166 -27.45 8.80 -31.14
N GLY A 167 -28.08 7.82 -31.79
CA GLY A 167 -27.48 7.09 -32.92
C GLY A 167 -26.56 5.94 -32.51
N GLN A 168 -26.49 5.59 -31.23
CA GLN A 168 -25.75 4.44 -30.72
C GLN A 168 -26.72 3.39 -30.19
N LEU A 169 -26.42 2.12 -30.44
CA LEU A 169 -27.17 1.01 -29.85
C LEU A 169 -27.07 1.08 -28.33
N GLN A 170 -28.22 1.18 -27.66
CA GLN A 170 -28.28 1.24 -26.21
C GLN A 170 -27.74 -0.03 -25.56
N SER A 171 -27.28 0.15 -24.33
CA SER A 171 -26.34 -0.73 -23.66
C SER A 171 -26.71 -2.21 -23.68
N SER A 172 -25.71 -3.03 -23.97
CA SER A 172 -25.79 -4.48 -23.90
C SER A 172 -25.49 -4.95 -22.49
N THR A 173 -26.22 -5.97 -22.04
CA THR A 173 -25.75 -6.80 -20.93
C THR A 173 -24.46 -7.49 -21.38
N PHE A 174 -23.43 -7.47 -20.54
CA PHE A 174 -22.21 -8.24 -20.79
C PHE A 174 -22.19 -9.48 -19.92
N GLN A 175 -21.62 -10.53 -20.47
CA GLN A 175 -21.27 -11.75 -19.77
C GLN A 175 -19.76 -11.77 -19.55
N ILE A 176 -19.36 -12.07 -18.32
CA ILE A 176 -17.97 -12.27 -17.97
C ILE A 176 -17.72 -13.76 -17.93
N ILE A 177 -16.76 -14.21 -18.73
CA ILE A 177 -16.35 -15.61 -18.85
C ILE A 177 -14.92 -15.81 -18.34
N ASN A 178 -14.63 -17.02 -17.91
CA ASN A 178 -13.30 -17.52 -17.60
C ASN A 178 -13.05 -18.75 -18.47
N VAL A 179 -11.96 -18.75 -19.22
CA VAL A 179 -11.62 -19.85 -20.14
C VAL A 179 -11.00 -21.01 -19.37
N ASN A 180 -11.57 -22.21 -19.51
CA ASN A 180 -11.14 -23.40 -18.79
C ASN A 180 -11.35 -24.68 -19.64
N GLY A 181 -10.27 -25.42 -19.88
CA GLY A 181 -10.18 -26.54 -20.83
C GLY A 181 -10.67 -26.14 -22.22
N ASN A 182 -11.37 -27.07 -22.87
CA ASN A 182 -12.07 -26.84 -24.16
C ASN A 182 -13.35 -26.01 -24.00
N GLY A 183 -13.57 -25.37 -22.85
CA GLY A 183 -14.81 -24.73 -22.47
C GLY A 183 -14.62 -23.30 -21.98
N GLU A 184 -15.76 -22.69 -21.68
CA GLU A 184 -15.83 -21.39 -21.02
C GLU A 184 -16.79 -21.51 -19.85
N ARG A 185 -16.46 -20.82 -18.75
CA ARG A 185 -17.31 -20.73 -17.58
C ARG A 185 -17.77 -19.30 -17.42
N VAL A 186 -19.09 -19.12 -17.38
CA VAL A 186 -19.69 -17.84 -17.02
C VAL A 186 -19.48 -17.60 -15.53
N ILE A 187 -18.82 -16.50 -15.19
CA ILE A 187 -18.55 -16.12 -13.79
C ILE A 187 -19.45 -14.99 -13.31
N ALA A 188 -19.90 -14.10 -14.18
CA ALA A 188 -20.84 -13.02 -13.84
C ALA A 188 -21.46 -12.40 -15.09
N PHE A 189 -22.37 -11.48 -14.86
CA PHE A 189 -22.92 -10.56 -15.85
C PHE A 189 -22.70 -9.12 -15.38
N TRP A 190 -22.68 -8.19 -16.32
CA TRP A 190 -22.71 -6.76 -16.04
C TRP A 190 -23.91 -6.14 -16.74
N THR A 191 -24.68 -5.33 -16.01
CA THR A 191 -25.73 -4.48 -16.59
C THR A 191 -25.52 -3.02 -16.19
N PRO A 192 -25.98 -2.06 -17.01
CA PRO A 192 -25.89 -0.64 -16.67
C PRO A 192 -26.53 -0.27 -15.34
N GLU A 193 -27.65 -0.90 -15.01
CA GLU A 193 -28.46 -0.55 -13.84
C GLU A 193 -27.86 -1.12 -12.55
N ASN A 194 -27.33 -2.34 -12.60
CA ASN A 194 -26.96 -3.09 -11.40
C ASN A 194 -25.44 -3.27 -11.22
N GLY A 195 -24.63 -2.97 -12.23
CA GLY A 195 -23.21 -3.30 -12.24
C GLY A 195 -23.00 -4.81 -12.37
N LEU A 196 -22.07 -5.38 -11.59
CA LEU A 196 -21.75 -6.81 -11.58
C LEU A 196 -22.79 -7.63 -10.83
N VAL A 197 -23.38 -8.63 -11.49
CA VAL A 197 -24.36 -9.55 -10.91
C VAL A 197 -24.01 -11.00 -11.26
N ARG A 198 -24.24 -11.94 -10.34
CA ARG A 198 -23.93 -13.36 -10.57
C ARG A 198 -24.94 -14.05 -11.48
N LYS A 199 -26.21 -13.65 -11.40
CA LYS A 199 -27.32 -14.17 -12.20
C LYS A 199 -28.22 -13.01 -12.62
N LEU A 200 -28.64 -13.01 -13.87
CA LEU A 200 -29.69 -12.12 -14.38
C LEU A 200 -31.02 -12.53 -13.72
N ASN A 201 -31.81 -11.57 -13.25
CA ASN A 201 -33.11 -11.74 -12.56
C ASN A 201 -33.08 -12.12 -11.08
N SER A 202 -31.98 -11.88 -10.35
CA SER A 202 -32.05 -11.93 -8.88
C SER A 202 -32.91 -10.75 -8.40
N THR A 203 -34.02 -11.03 -7.72
CA THR A 203 -35.04 -10.10 -7.22
C THR A 203 -34.56 -9.07 -6.19
N ASN A 204 -33.25 -8.95 -5.99
CA ASN A 204 -32.68 -7.98 -5.07
C ASN A 204 -32.55 -6.65 -5.81
N THR A 205 -33.44 -5.72 -5.47
CA THR A 205 -33.29 -4.28 -5.62
C THR A 205 -32.00 -3.84 -4.91
N SER A 206 -30.84 -4.00 -5.53
CA SER A 206 -29.57 -3.58 -4.95
C SER A 206 -28.98 -2.42 -5.73
N SER A 207 -28.42 -1.47 -4.96
CA SER A 207 -27.52 -0.42 -5.43
C SER A 207 -26.46 -0.96 -6.40
N TYR A 208 -26.08 -0.16 -7.39
CA TYR A 208 -25.03 -0.46 -8.35
C TYR A 208 -23.79 -1.04 -7.65
N SER A 209 -23.39 -2.27 -8.01
CA SER A 209 -22.33 -3.00 -7.30
C SER A 209 -21.18 -3.38 -8.23
N THR A 210 -19.96 -3.11 -7.79
CA THR A 210 -18.70 -3.57 -8.43
C THR A 210 -17.99 -4.63 -7.60
N SER A 211 -18.68 -5.24 -6.63
CA SER A 211 -18.06 -6.15 -5.66
C SER A 211 -17.60 -7.46 -6.29
N LYS A 212 -16.38 -7.89 -5.94
CA LYS A 212 -15.85 -9.22 -6.25
C LYS A 212 -16.75 -10.36 -5.77
N LYS A 213 -17.56 -10.15 -4.73
CA LYS A 213 -18.51 -11.16 -4.21
C LYS A 213 -19.55 -11.60 -5.25
N ASN A 214 -19.79 -10.77 -6.26
CA ASN A 214 -20.74 -11.05 -7.33
C ASN A 214 -20.12 -11.89 -8.46
N LEU A 215 -18.81 -12.14 -8.42
CA LEU A 215 -18.12 -13.03 -9.34
C LEU A 215 -18.18 -14.49 -8.85
N GLY A 216 -18.37 -15.40 -9.78
CA GLY A 216 -18.10 -16.83 -9.58
C GLY A 216 -16.61 -17.09 -9.32
N PRO A 217 -16.27 -18.31 -8.88
CA PRO A 217 -14.87 -18.71 -8.73
C PRO A 217 -14.14 -18.62 -10.08
N ILE A 218 -12.93 -18.07 -10.04
CA ILE A 218 -12.05 -17.85 -11.19
C ILE A 218 -10.87 -18.82 -11.07
N ILE A 219 -10.55 -19.51 -12.15
CA ILE A 219 -9.30 -20.25 -12.29
C ILE A 219 -8.37 -19.34 -13.09
N TRP A 220 -7.20 -19.06 -12.53
CA TRP A 220 -6.19 -18.21 -13.14
C TRP A 220 -5.20 -19.05 -13.96
N PRO A 221 -4.41 -18.41 -14.83
CA PRO A 221 -3.32 -19.10 -15.53
C PRO A 221 -2.46 -19.94 -14.57
N GLY A 222 -2.00 -21.10 -15.04
CA GLY A 222 -1.32 -22.10 -14.19
C GLY A 222 -2.24 -22.92 -13.28
N ASP A 223 -3.54 -23.00 -13.59
CA ASP A 223 -4.55 -23.74 -12.82
C ASP A 223 -4.69 -23.30 -11.35
N SER A 224 -4.32 -22.05 -11.06
CA SER A 224 -4.36 -21.50 -9.70
C SER A 224 -5.74 -20.95 -9.34
N SER A 225 -6.26 -21.31 -8.17
CA SER A 225 -7.44 -20.66 -7.59
C SER A 225 -7.10 -19.38 -6.80
N SER A 226 -5.81 -19.14 -6.56
CA SER A 226 -5.34 -17.96 -5.82
C SER A 226 -5.35 -16.74 -6.74
N VAL A 227 -5.86 -15.60 -6.26
CA VAL A 227 -5.90 -14.39 -7.09
C VAL A 227 -4.48 -13.85 -7.25
N PRO A 228 -3.95 -13.76 -8.48
CA PRO A 228 -2.62 -13.22 -8.70
C PRO A 228 -2.53 -11.77 -8.23
N LYS A 229 -1.37 -11.40 -7.68
CA LYS A 229 -1.10 -10.01 -7.28
C LYS A 229 -0.96 -9.07 -8.49
N GLY A 230 -0.77 -9.61 -9.69
CA GLY A 230 -0.59 -8.86 -10.93
C GLY A 230 0.85 -8.42 -11.21
N TRP A 231 1.78 -8.84 -10.37
CA TRP A 231 3.22 -8.62 -10.47
C TRP A 231 3.94 -9.69 -9.66
N GLU A 232 5.16 -10.04 -10.07
CA GLU A 232 6.03 -10.98 -9.34
C GLU A 232 7.44 -10.40 -9.22
N ILE A 233 8.14 -10.85 -8.17
CA ILE A 233 9.58 -10.59 -8.03
C ILE A 233 10.27 -11.34 -9.17
N PRO A 234 11.00 -10.66 -10.07
CA PRO A 234 11.77 -11.36 -11.07
C PRO A 234 12.81 -12.23 -10.36
N THR A 235 12.78 -13.54 -10.57
CA THR A 235 13.81 -14.46 -10.05
C THR A 235 15.20 -14.14 -10.57
N SER A 236 15.32 -13.35 -11.65
CA SER A 236 16.57 -12.84 -12.22
C SER A 236 16.77 -11.32 -12.08
N GLY A 237 16.02 -10.65 -11.20
CA GLY A 237 16.10 -9.20 -11.01
C GLY A 237 17.27 -8.77 -10.11
N LYS A 238 17.85 -7.58 -10.38
CA LYS A 238 18.85 -6.96 -9.50
C LYS A 238 18.23 -6.74 -8.10
N LYS A 239 18.82 -7.38 -7.07
CA LYS A 239 18.43 -7.17 -5.67
C LYS A 239 18.93 -5.81 -5.20
N LEU A 240 18.18 -5.15 -4.32
CA LEU A 240 18.69 -3.98 -3.61
C LEU A 240 19.78 -4.39 -2.62
N ARG A 241 20.91 -3.70 -2.68
CA ARG A 241 22.06 -3.90 -1.80
C ARG A 241 21.89 -3.03 -0.57
N ILE A 242 21.47 -3.61 0.53
CA ILE A 242 21.19 -2.89 1.78
C ILE A 242 22.43 -2.99 2.68
N GLY A 243 23.12 -1.87 2.85
CA GLY A 243 24.26 -1.78 3.76
C GLY A 243 23.81 -1.90 5.22
N VAL A 244 24.48 -2.71 6.01
CA VAL A 244 24.22 -2.83 7.46
C VAL A 244 25.50 -2.59 8.26
N PRO A 245 25.44 -1.82 9.37
CA PRO A 245 26.61 -1.52 10.17
C PRO A 245 27.10 -2.77 10.90
N VAL A 246 28.42 -2.89 11.05
CA VAL A 246 29.04 -3.88 11.93
C VAL A 246 29.66 -3.13 13.10
N LYS A 247 29.30 -3.54 14.33
CA LYS A 247 29.74 -2.87 15.55
C LYS A 247 30.10 -3.90 16.61
N ASP A 248 31.19 -3.60 17.33
CA ASP A 248 31.59 -4.37 18.50
C ASP A 248 30.86 -3.87 19.75
N GLY A 249 30.32 -4.81 20.53
CA GLY A 249 29.80 -4.58 21.88
C GLY A 249 28.29 -4.40 22.02
N PHE A 250 27.59 -3.82 21.04
CA PHE A 250 26.12 -3.65 21.09
C PHE A 250 25.48 -4.27 19.86
N SER A 251 24.75 -5.38 20.04
CA SER A 251 24.24 -6.23 18.96
C SER A 251 22.72 -6.31 18.90
N GLU A 252 22.03 -5.60 19.80
CA GLU A 252 20.59 -5.62 19.94
C GLU A 252 19.90 -4.88 18.78
N PHE A 253 20.53 -3.85 18.22
CA PHE A 253 20.01 -3.14 17.04
C PHE A 253 20.35 -3.84 15.72
N VAL A 254 21.60 -4.24 15.55
CA VAL A 254 22.09 -4.98 14.38
C VAL A 254 23.16 -5.97 14.85
N LYS A 255 22.98 -7.23 14.49
CA LYS A 255 23.91 -8.33 14.73
C LYS A 255 24.18 -9.05 13.42
N VAL A 256 25.44 -9.08 13.05
CA VAL A 256 25.93 -9.81 11.89
C VAL A 256 26.64 -11.07 12.39
N THR A 257 26.13 -12.24 12.02
CA THR A 257 26.76 -13.53 12.31
C THR A 257 27.13 -14.22 11.02
N HIS A 258 28.40 -14.59 10.89
CA HIS A 258 28.91 -15.35 9.76
C HIS A 258 28.91 -16.83 10.12
N ASP A 259 28.18 -17.66 9.39
CA ASP A 259 28.22 -19.11 9.54
C ASP A 259 29.37 -19.69 8.69
N PRO A 260 30.45 -20.20 9.30
CA PRO A 260 31.58 -20.74 8.55
C PRO A 260 31.25 -22.02 7.77
N SER A 261 30.19 -22.73 8.16
CA SER A 261 29.83 -24.01 7.55
C SER A 261 29.03 -23.85 6.25
N THR A 262 28.23 -22.79 6.15
CA THR A 262 27.40 -22.48 4.97
C THR A 262 27.92 -21.30 4.16
N ASN A 263 28.95 -20.59 4.65
CA ASN A 263 29.45 -19.33 4.10
C ASN A 263 28.34 -18.30 3.88
N THR A 264 27.33 -18.31 4.75
CA THR A 264 26.21 -17.37 4.71
C THR A 264 26.29 -16.39 5.87
N THR A 265 25.98 -15.14 5.56
CA THR A 265 25.88 -14.07 6.55
C THR A 265 24.44 -13.92 6.98
N GLN A 266 24.15 -14.16 8.26
CA GLN A 266 22.87 -13.83 8.85
C GLN A 266 22.93 -12.47 9.53
N VAL A 267 21.92 -11.65 9.26
CA VAL A 267 21.78 -10.30 9.80
C VAL A 267 20.46 -10.24 10.56
N THR A 268 20.54 -9.91 11.85
CA THR A 268 19.41 -9.91 12.80
C THR A 268 19.48 -8.66 13.69
N GLY A 269 18.42 -8.35 14.45
CA GLY A 269 18.39 -7.24 15.40
C GLY A 269 17.21 -6.29 15.18
N TYR A 270 16.94 -5.44 16.16
CA TYR A 270 15.73 -4.59 16.18
C TYR A 270 15.57 -3.74 14.91
N SER A 271 16.63 -3.08 14.43
CA SER A 271 16.58 -2.22 13.24
C SER A 271 16.32 -3.03 11.96
N ILE A 272 16.78 -4.28 11.93
CA ILE A 272 16.59 -5.21 10.81
C ILE A 272 15.17 -5.76 10.81
N ASP A 273 14.62 -6.09 11.98
CA ASP A 273 13.24 -6.55 12.12
C ASP A 273 12.25 -5.45 11.70
N VAL A 274 12.51 -4.20 12.08
CA VAL A 274 11.73 -3.04 11.61
C VAL A 274 11.81 -2.93 10.09
N PHE A 275 13.00 -3.02 9.50
CA PHE A 275 13.18 -2.95 8.04
C PHE A 275 12.42 -4.08 7.33
N ASN A 276 12.56 -5.33 7.78
CA ASN A 276 11.87 -6.48 7.21
C ASN A 276 10.34 -6.32 7.31
N THR A 277 9.84 -5.88 8.46
CA THR A 277 8.41 -5.63 8.68
C THR A 277 7.88 -4.56 7.72
N VAL A 278 8.63 -3.47 7.51
CA VAL A 278 8.26 -2.45 6.52
C VAL A 278 8.23 -3.05 5.12
N MET A 279 9.25 -3.82 4.74
CA MET A 279 9.32 -4.45 3.42
C MET A 279 8.18 -5.45 3.18
N GLU A 280 7.74 -6.16 4.21
CA GLU A 280 6.57 -7.05 4.16
C GLU A 280 5.23 -6.31 4.08
N ALA A 281 5.14 -5.14 4.73
CA ALA A 281 3.94 -4.30 4.73
C ALA A 281 3.75 -3.51 3.43
N LEU A 282 4.79 -3.38 2.59
CA LEU A 282 4.69 -2.69 1.31
C LEU A 282 3.65 -3.39 0.40
N PRO A 283 2.84 -2.62 -0.34
CA PRO A 283 1.87 -3.18 -1.28
C PRO A 283 2.54 -3.84 -2.51
N TYR A 284 3.88 -3.78 -2.59
CA TYR A 284 4.72 -4.38 -3.60
C TYR A 284 5.92 -5.07 -2.93
N ALA A 285 6.37 -6.19 -3.48
CA ALA A 285 7.52 -6.91 -2.93
C ALA A 285 8.81 -6.38 -3.53
N VAL A 286 9.75 -6.05 -2.65
CA VAL A 286 11.08 -5.56 -2.98
C VAL A 286 12.07 -6.68 -2.67
N SER A 287 12.87 -7.11 -3.66
CA SER A 287 13.96 -8.04 -3.40
C SER A 287 15.17 -7.27 -2.92
N TYR A 288 15.73 -7.67 -1.80
CA TYR A 288 16.91 -7.06 -1.22
C TYR A 288 17.83 -8.13 -0.63
N GLU A 289 19.08 -7.74 -0.39
CA GLU A 289 20.06 -8.51 0.36
C GLU A 289 20.80 -7.58 1.32
N PHE A 290 21.13 -8.09 2.50
CA PHE A 290 21.93 -7.37 3.47
C PHE A 290 23.41 -7.59 3.19
N ILE A 291 24.16 -6.50 3.08
CA ILE A 291 25.60 -6.51 2.88
C ILE A 291 26.25 -5.82 4.10
N PRO A 292 26.95 -6.58 4.95
CA PRO A 292 27.67 -5.98 6.08
C PRO A 292 28.73 -5.01 5.62
N PHE A 293 28.78 -3.85 6.25
CA PHE A 293 29.88 -2.90 6.08
C PHE A 293 31.07 -3.36 6.92
N ALA A 294 31.73 -4.42 6.43
CA ALA A 294 32.83 -5.09 7.11
C ALA A 294 34.07 -5.23 6.22
N LYS A 295 35.24 -5.29 6.84
CA LYS A 295 36.50 -5.67 6.21
C LYS A 295 36.53 -7.20 6.00
N PRO A 296 37.47 -7.74 5.19
CA PRO A 296 37.61 -9.17 4.97
C PRO A 296 37.81 -10.03 6.24
N ASN A 297 38.27 -9.41 7.33
CA ASN A 297 38.45 -10.06 8.64
C ASN A 297 37.17 -10.05 9.52
N GLY A 298 36.06 -9.49 9.03
CA GLY A 298 34.77 -9.42 9.76
C GLY A 298 34.62 -8.20 10.68
N GLU A 299 35.65 -7.38 10.85
CA GLU A 299 35.58 -6.14 11.61
C GLU A 299 34.88 -5.03 10.83
N SER A 300 34.40 -3.99 11.52
CA SER A 300 33.80 -2.83 10.87
C SER A 300 34.70 -2.22 9.80
N ALA A 301 34.13 -1.96 8.61
CA ALA A 301 34.81 -1.31 7.50
C ALA A 301 35.06 0.19 7.71
N GLY A 302 34.43 0.80 8.70
CA GLY A 302 34.58 2.22 8.97
C GLY A 302 33.49 2.81 9.85
N THR A 303 33.29 4.11 9.74
CA THR A 303 32.28 4.85 10.49
C THR A 303 30.91 4.84 9.79
N TYR A 304 29.85 5.21 10.51
CA TYR A 304 28.53 5.40 9.91
C TYR A 304 28.52 6.49 8.83
N ASP A 305 29.38 7.51 8.94
CA ASP A 305 29.50 8.55 7.91
C ASP A 305 30.02 7.96 6.59
N GLU A 306 31.05 7.12 6.67
CA GLU A 306 31.62 6.43 5.51
C GLU A 306 30.65 5.41 4.92
N MET A 307 29.92 4.67 5.77
CA MET A 307 28.89 3.72 5.32
C MET A 307 27.76 4.43 4.57
N VAL A 308 27.26 5.55 5.11
CA VAL A 308 26.23 6.35 4.45
C VAL A 308 26.75 6.96 3.15
N TYR A 309 28.02 7.38 3.12
CA TYR A 309 28.66 7.86 1.89
C TYR A 309 28.73 6.78 0.79
N GLN A 310 28.82 5.49 1.15
CA GLN A 310 28.74 4.40 0.15
C GLN A 310 27.40 4.34 -0.60
N VAL A 311 26.31 4.86 -0.01
CA VAL A 311 25.02 4.98 -0.71
C VAL A 311 25.11 6.05 -1.80
N TYR A 312 25.70 7.21 -1.48
CA TYR A 312 25.94 8.28 -2.45
C TYR A 312 26.83 7.84 -3.61
N LEU A 313 27.84 7.01 -3.34
CA LEU A 313 28.70 6.41 -4.36
C LEU A 313 28.01 5.31 -5.19
N GLY A 314 26.81 4.86 -4.80
CA GLY A 314 26.07 3.79 -5.48
C GLY A 314 26.60 2.39 -5.21
N ASN A 315 27.42 2.20 -4.17
CA ASN A 315 27.89 0.88 -3.72
C ASN A 315 26.82 0.15 -2.90
N PHE A 316 26.03 0.90 -2.14
CA PHE A 316 24.77 0.44 -1.54
C PHE A 316 23.60 1.20 -2.14
N ASP A 317 22.44 0.56 -2.18
CA ASP A 317 21.20 1.18 -2.65
C ASP A 317 20.42 1.81 -1.47
N ALA A 318 20.62 1.31 -0.25
CA ALA A 318 20.15 1.91 1.00
C ALA A 318 20.95 1.39 2.21
N VAL A 319 20.71 1.94 3.40
CA VAL A 319 21.30 1.47 4.66
C VAL A 319 20.18 1.13 5.66
N ALA A 320 20.31 0.01 6.36
CA ALA A 320 19.42 -0.39 7.46
C ALA A 320 20.23 -0.56 8.75
N GLY A 321 19.86 0.16 9.81
CA GLY A 321 20.54 0.09 11.10
C GLY A 321 20.16 1.23 12.06
N ASP A 322 20.90 1.33 13.15
CA ASP A 322 20.83 2.38 14.19
C ASP A 322 21.56 3.67 13.77
N THR A 323 21.38 4.08 12.51
CA THR A 323 22.03 5.26 11.93
C THR A 323 21.34 6.55 12.40
N THR A 324 22.04 7.37 13.18
CA THR A 324 21.56 8.70 13.57
C THR A 324 21.43 9.65 12.38
N ILE A 325 20.31 10.36 12.28
CA ILE A 325 20.07 11.41 11.28
C ILE A 325 20.81 12.68 11.75
N ILE A 326 21.82 13.11 10.98
CA ILE A 326 22.62 14.32 11.26
C ILE A 326 22.81 15.14 9.98
N ALA A 327 22.99 16.45 10.12
CA ALA A 327 23.06 17.39 9.00
C ALA A 327 24.14 17.03 7.96
N ASN A 328 25.31 16.54 8.39
CA ASN A 328 26.39 16.15 7.47
C ASN A 328 25.98 15.00 6.55
N ARG A 329 25.24 14.00 7.07
CA ARG A 329 24.79 12.84 6.29
C ARG A 329 23.66 13.20 5.32
N SER A 330 22.80 14.14 5.71
CA SER A 330 21.69 14.63 4.87
C SER A 330 22.15 15.35 3.59
N ASN A 331 23.44 15.72 3.48
CA ASN A 331 24.00 16.23 2.24
C ASN A 331 24.26 15.15 1.18
N PHE A 332 24.30 13.88 1.59
CA PHE A 332 24.68 12.74 0.72
C PHE A 332 23.52 11.79 0.45
N VAL A 333 22.58 11.66 1.39
CA VAL A 333 21.44 10.75 1.30
C VAL A 333 20.18 11.38 1.86
N ASP A 334 19.04 10.94 1.36
CA ASP A 334 17.75 11.17 1.99
C ASP A 334 17.48 10.15 3.09
N PHE A 335 16.84 10.60 4.18
CA PHE A 335 16.45 9.75 5.30
C PHE A 335 14.93 9.53 5.34
N THR A 336 14.51 8.39 5.84
CA THR A 336 13.12 8.15 6.24
C THR A 336 12.78 8.96 7.50
N THR A 337 11.49 8.99 7.85
CA THR A 337 11.08 9.43 9.19
C THR A 337 11.72 8.54 10.25
N PRO A 338 12.26 9.11 11.35
CA PRO A 338 12.90 8.31 12.40
C PRO A 338 11.89 7.34 13.02
N TYR A 339 12.30 6.09 13.20
CA TYR A 339 11.47 5.04 13.84
C TYR A 339 11.72 4.91 15.35
N THR A 340 12.72 5.61 15.88
CA THR A 340 13.03 5.71 17.30
C THR A 340 13.50 7.13 17.61
N GLU A 341 13.20 7.64 18.80
CA GLU A 341 13.71 8.92 19.25
C GLU A 341 15.22 8.84 19.53
N SER A 342 15.93 9.94 19.26
CA SER A 342 17.36 10.08 19.53
C SER A 342 17.56 11.08 20.66
N GLY A 343 18.40 10.74 21.64
CA GLY A 343 18.71 11.60 22.79
C GLY A 343 20.08 11.31 23.38
N VAL A 344 20.69 12.34 23.99
CA VAL A 344 21.95 12.21 24.73
C VAL A 344 21.63 12.22 26.22
N THR A 345 22.02 11.16 26.94
CA THR A 345 21.85 11.06 28.39
C THR A 345 23.21 10.85 29.05
N MET A 346 23.46 11.54 30.16
CA MET A 346 24.66 11.33 30.95
C MET A 346 24.44 10.18 31.93
N VAL A 347 25.21 9.09 31.75
CA VAL A 347 25.26 8.00 32.73
C VAL A 347 26.40 8.28 33.69
N VAL A 348 26.07 8.52 34.96
CA VAL A 348 27.05 8.76 36.02
C VAL A 348 27.03 7.57 36.96
N PRO A 349 28.18 6.97 37.30
CA PRO A 349 28.22 5.93 38.31
C PRO A 349 27.74 6.50 39.64
N ILE A 350 26.77 5.83 40.25
CA ILE A 350 26.34 6.16 41.61
C ILE A 350 27.50 5.82 42.53
N LYS A 351 28.12 6.86 43.10
CA LYS A 351 29.08 6.69 44.19
C LYS A 351 28.31 6.75 45.49
N ASP A 352 28.14 5.60 46.14
CA ASP A 352 27.65 5.54 47.51
C ASP A 352 28.70 6.19 48.42
N ASN A 353 28.48 7.46 48.75
CA ASN A 353 29.30 8.21 49.71
C ASN A 353 28.59 8.33 51.07
N GLU A 354 27.86 7.28 51.44
CA GLU A 354 27.27 7.07 52.76
C GLU A 354 28.37 6.77 53.79
N SER A 355 29.28 7.72 54.00
CA SER A 355 30.15 7.67 55.18
C SER A 355 29.25 7.89 56.39
N LYS A 356 28.98 6.84 57.16
CA LYS A 356 28.25 6.89 58.45
C LYS A 356 29.10 7.63 59.48
N ASN A 357 29.28 8.93 59.30
CA ASN A 357 30.16 9.73 60.13
C ASN A 357 29.34 10.33 61.27
N ALA A 358 29.56 9.85 62.50
CA ALA A 358 28.81 10.29 63.68
C ALA A 358 28.94 11.79 63.96
N TRP A 359 29.98 12.45 63.44
CA TRP A 359 30.25 13.89 63.58
C TRP A 359 29.49 14.78 62.59
N VAL A 360 28.55 14.23 61.81
CA VAL A 360 27.71 15.02 60.88
C VAL A 360 26.91 16.10 61.62
N PHE A 361 26.58 15.92 62.91
CA PHE A 361 25.89 16.93 63.71
C PHE A 361 26.71 18.22 63.95
N LEU A 362 28.03 18.20 63.76
CA LEU A 362 28.87 19.41 63.86
C LEU A 362 28.94 20.20 62.55
N LYS A 363 28.62 19.59 61.40
CA LYS A 363 28.64 20.25 60.08
C LYS A 363 27.69 21.45 59.89
N PRO A 364 26.51 21.53 60.55
CA PRO A 364 25.59 22.64 60.34
C PRO A 364 26.13 24.00 60.79
N LEU A 365 27.10 24.02 61.70
CA LEU A 365 27.70 25.24 62.26
C LEU A 365 29.13 25.39 61.74
N THR A 366 29.48 26.57 61.22
CA THR A 366 30.85 26.85 60.79
C THR A 366 31.79 26.84 61.99
N LEU A 367 33.07 26.53 61.76
CA LEU A 367 34.09 26.53 62.82
C LEU A 367 34.16 27.90 63.53
N ASP A 368 34.04 28.98 62.76
CA ASP A 368 33.95 30.34 63.30
C ASP A 368 32.76 30.51 64.24
N LEU A 369 31.59 29.93 63.93
CA LEU A 369 30.42 30.02 64.80
C LEU A 369 30.58 29.18 66.06
N TRP A 370 31.22 28.01 65.97
CA TRP A 370 31.57 27.18 67.13
C TRP A 370 32.53 27.92 68.06
N ILE A 371 33.60 28.50 67.52
CA ILE A 371 34.55 29.31 68.30
C ILE A 371 33.85 30.53 68.89
N THR A 372 33.05 31.25 68.10
CA THR A 372 32.33 32.43 68.56
C THR A 372 31.36 32.07 69.69
N SER A 373 30.60 30.98 69.56
CA SER A 373 29.70 30.48 70.61
C SER A 373 30.48 30.10 71.88
N GLY A 374 31.64 29.46 71.74
CA GLY A 374 32.56 29.17 72.86
C GLY A 374 33.09 30.44 73.54
N CYS A 375 33.48 31.46 72.77
CA CYS A 375 33.93 32.74 73.29
C CYS A 375 32.80 33.48 74.03
N PHE A 376 31.59 33.52 73.47
CA PHE A 376 30.42 34.10 74.13
C PHE A 376 30.05 33.33 75.40
N PHE A 377 30.16 31.99 75.39
CA PHE A 377 29.94 31.15 76.56
C PHE A 377 30.88 31.54 77.72
N VAL A 378 32.18 31.69 77.45
CA VAL A 378 33.16 32.13 78.45
C VAL A 378 32.91 33.57 78.90
N PHE A 379 32.55 34.47 77.97
CA PHE A 379 32.23 35.87 78.29
C PHE A 379 31.01 35.98 79.22
N ILE A 380 29.94 35.24 78.95
CA ILE A 380 28.75 35.19 79.81
C ILE A 380 29.14 34.69 81.21
N GLY A 381 29.98 33.65 81.31
CA GLY A 381 30.50 33.16 82.58
C GLY A 381 31.24 34.23 83.37
N PHE A 382 32.11 34.96 82.69
CA PHE A 382 32.83 36.08 83.30
C PHE A 382 31.87 37.17 83.81
N VAL A 383 30.87 37.56 83.02
CA VAL A 383 29.88 38.57 83.45
C VAL A 383 29.08 38.09 84.67
N VAL A 384 28.61 36.85 84.67
CA VAL A 384 27.90 36.25 85.82
C VAL A 384 28.79 36.24 87.05
N TRP A 385 30.06 35.84 86.92
CA TRP A 385 31.02 35.86 88.01
C TRP A 385 31.17 37.28 88.59
N VAL A 386 31.39 38.31 87.76
CA VAL A 386 31.52 39.71 88.24
C VAL A 386 30.27 40.17 89.01
N LEU A 387 29.08 39.84 88.53
CA LEU A 387 27.82 40.28 89.14
C LEU A 387 27.50 39.53 90.44
N GLU A 388 27.61 38.20 90.44
CA GLU A 388 27.25 37.35 91.58
C GLU A 388 28.33 37.33 92.67
N HIS A 389 29.61 37.48 92.33
CA HIS A 389 30.73 37.49 93.30
C HIS A 389 30.59 38.57 94.38
N ARG A 390 29.87 39.65 94.10
CA ARG A 390 29.66 40.75 95.04
C ARG A 390 28.59 40.45 96.09
N ILE A 391 27.59 39.62 95.77
CA ILE A 391 26.35 39.46 96.57
C ILE A 391 26.18 38.04 97.12
N ASN A 392 26.65 37.02 96.39
CA ASN A 392 26.32 35.62 96.64
C ASN A 392 27.51 34.85 97.23
N GLU A 393 27.32 34.16 98.36
CA GLU A 393 28.41 33.50 99.09
C GLU A 393 28.97 32.24 98.37
N GLU A 394 28.18 31.62 97.48
CA GLU A 394 28.62 30.46 96.68
C GLU A 394 29.69 30.80 95.63
N PHE A 395 29.90 32.10 95.34
CA PHE A 395 30.93 32.59 94.42
C PHE A 395 32.18 33.15 95.12
N ARG A 396 32.37 32.85 96.42
CA ARG A 396 33.54 33.26 97.23
C ARG A 396 34.32 32.05 97.75
N GLY A 397 35.10 31.43 96.88
CA GLY A 397 35.84 30.19 97.16
C GLY A 397 37.26 30.17 96.59
N PRO A 398 37.97 29.03 96.64
CA PRO A 398 39.25 28.87 95.94
C PRO A 398 39.09 29.16 94.43
N PRO A 399 40.09 29.75 93.74
CA PRO A 399 39.92 30.25 92.37
C PRO A 399 39.39 29.22 91.35
N LEU A 400 39.74 27.94 91.53
CA LEU A 400 39.27 26.84 90.68
C LEU A 400 37.78 26.50 90.88
N HIS A 401 37.26 26.70 92.09
CA HIS A 401 35.85 26.46 92.40
C HIS A 401 34.96 27.55 91.81
N GLU A 402 35.39 28.82 91.89
CA GLU A 402 34.65 29.97 91.35
C GLU A 402 34.51 29.91 89.81
N ILE A 403 35.60 29.55 89.12
CA ILE A 403 35.59 29.37 87.66
C ILE A 403 34.65 28.21 87.27
N GLY A 404 34.67 27.12 88.03
CA GLY A 404 33.78 25.98 87.81
C GLY A 404 32.31 26.33 87.96
N THR A 405 31.95 27.05 89.04
CA THR A 405 30.57 27.47 89.32
C THR A 405 30.05 28.47 88.28
N SER A 406 30.91 29.41 87.85
CA SER A 406 30.60 30.38 86.79
C SER A 406 30.34 29.70 85.44
N LEU A 407 31.22 28.81 84.98
CA LEU A 407 31.06 28.09 83.71
C LEU A 407 29.87 27.12 83.75
N TRP A 408 29.63 26.48 84.89
CA TRP A 408 28.46 25.61 85.10
C TRP A 408 27.14 26.39 84.98
N TYR A 409 27.09 27.59 85.57
CA TYR A 409 25.91 28.44 85.48
C TYR A 409 25.65 28.92 84.06
N SER A 410 26.68 29.36 83.33
CA SER A 410 26.57 29.72 81.90
C SER A 410 26.13 28.56 81.02
N PHE A 411 26.51 27.33 81.37
CA PHE A 411 26.14 26.16 80.58
C PHE A 411 24.69 25.80 80.82
N SER A 412 24.28 25.88 82.08
CA SER A 412 22.90 25.67 82.50
C SER A 412 21.96 26.70 81.86
N THR A 413 22.34 27.98 81.76
CA THR A 413 21.50 29.00 81.11
C THR A 413 21.39 28.84 79.60
N LEU A 414 22.43 28.36 78.91
CA LEU A 414 22.38 28.12 77.47
C LEU A 414 21.57 26.88 77.09
N ILE A 415 21.59 25.83 77.91
CA ILE A 415 20.94 24.55 77.60
C ILE A 415 19.53 24.46 78.21
N PHE A 416 19.32 25.01 79.41
CA PHE A 416 18.00 25.07 80.02
C PHE A 416 17.36 26.42 79.71
N ALA A 417 16.54 26.46 78.67
CA ALA A 417 15.56 27.53 78.50
C ALA A 417 14.73 27.63 79.79
N GLN A 418 14.76 28.79 80.45
CA GLN A 418 14.02 29.03 81.69
C GLN A 418 12.53 28.72 81.50
N ARG A 419 12.09 27.56 81.98
CA ARG A 419 10.68 27.18 82.01
C ARG A 419 10.02 27.92 83.17
N LYS A 420 9.59 29.16 82.94
CA LYS A 420 8.68 29.85 83.87
C LYS A 420 7.26 29.38 83.56
N SER A 421 6.78 28.39 84.30
CA SER A 421 5.35 28.07 84.38
C SER A 421 4.62 29.21 85.12
N PRO A 422 3.44 29.66 84.64
CA PRO A 422 2.64 30.67 85.32
C PRO A 422 1.86 30.01 86.46
N SER A 423 1.62 30.74 87.55
CA SER A 423 0.68 30.34 88.59
C SER A 423 0.33 31.53 89.50
N PRO A 424 -0.84 31.50 90.12
CA PRO A 424 -2.18 31.83 89.60
C PRO A 424 -2.50 33.33 89.70
#